data_AF-A0A7K1FNE9-F1
#
_entry.id   AF-A0A7K1FNE9-F1
#
_cell.length_a   1.000
_cell.length_b   1.000
_cell.length_c   1.000
_cell.angle_alpha   90.00
_cell.angle_beta   90.00
_cell.angle_gamma   90.00
#
_symmetry.space_group_name_H-M   'P 1'
#
loop_
_entity.id
_entity.type
_entity.pdbx_description
1 polymer ?
#
loop_
_entity_poly.entity_id
_entity_poly.type
_entity_poly.pdbx_seq_one_letter_code
_entity_poly.pdbx_strand_id
1 'polypeptide(L)'
;MLCHHRVFGHPIDDGRPCTDRLRGQGDAGATPGCGHSSEAGGAAHQDRNAPGPPGDPERAVNTRHRTPPSNLTALKARLNNIAGPNDSHLVARTLACVIVGQLIPAGAIKGGTALRVHFGLEATRASRDLDVTTDADREVFIEDLQRRLRVGWNGFTGRVLARRGPRPAGIPPTYVMSPYDLKMDFRGQSWLTVPLELGRDEIGDTERPVDVMAESISVIFEALGFPRPRPVPVLAREDQVAQKLHACSASGSDRAHDLVDLQLLSGDPSALDLGMTLELCTRLFRSRRSHPWPPTVVVGPGWPTLYAEAADGLGVIPDVDSAVRWVNGLIADIDASQVN
;
A
#
# COMPACT_ATOMS: atom_id res chain seq x y z
N MET A 1 51.76 -0.35 30.01
CA MET A 1 52.83 0.26 29.20
C MET A 1 52.17 1.29 28.30
N LEU A 2 52.48 2.57 28.52
CA LEU A 2 51.90 3.73 27.83
C LEU A 2 52.33 3.78 26.36
N CYS A 3 51.50 4.36 25.48
CA CYS A 3 51.90 5.53 24.70
C CYS A 3 50.73 6.19 23.94
N HIS A 4 50.72 7.52 24.03
CA HIS A 4 49.90 8.51 23.37
C HIS A 4 50.26 8.69 21.88
N HIS A 5 49.31 9.19 21.07
CA HIS A 5 49.50 10.46 20.35
C HIS A 5 48.17 11.04 19.81
N ARG A 6 47.88 12.28 20.21
CA ARG A 6 46.99 13.25 19.54
C ARG A 6 47.79 13.99 18.45
N VAL A 7 47.12 14.61 17.48
CA VAL A 7 47.06 16.09 17.26
C VAL A 7 46.50 16.47 15.86
N PHE A 8 45.38 17.21 15.89
CA PHE A 8 44.92 18.42 15.13
C PHE A 8 44.99 18.61 13.60
N GLY A 9 43.96 19.30 13.08
CA GLY A 9 44.12 20.34 12.05
C GLY A 9 42.87 20.70 11.22
N HIS A 10 42.09 21.70 11.67
CA HIS A 10 41.20 22.51 10.81
C HIS A 10 42.00 23.69 10.21
N PRO A 11 41.51 24.30 9.13
CA PRO A 11 41.42 25.76 9.11
C PRO A 11 40.06 26.31 8.63
N ILE A 12 39.88 27.60 8.93
CA ILE A 12 38.75 28.54 8.74
C ILE A 12 39.17 29.61 7.70
N ASP A 13 38.19 30.37 7.18
CA ASP A 13 38.24 31.70 6.51
C ASP A 13 38.63 31.76 5.01
N ASP A 14 38.12 32.67 4.15
CA ASP A 14 37.31 33.90 4.33
C ASP A 14 36.73 34.41 2.97
N GLY A 15 35.63 35.19 3.04
CA GLY A 15 35.47 36.49 2.34
C GLY A 15 35.28 36.68 0.81
N ARG A 16 34.00 36.80 0.36
CA ARG A 16 33.36 37.85 -0.53
C ARG A 16 33.97 38.26 -1.91
N PRO A 17 33.36 39.21 -2.68
CA PRO A 17 32.03 39.24 -3.33
C PRO A 17 32.14 39.56 -4.85
N CYS A 18 31.05 39.51 -5.63
CA CYS A 18 31.01 40.22 -6.92
C CYS A 18 29.59 40.71 -7.29
N THR A 19 29.57 41.92 -7.84
CA THR A 19 28.46 42.85 -8.05
C THR A 19 27.94 42.85 -9.50
N ASP A 20 26.74 43.41 -9.65
CA ASP A 20 26.33 44.36 -10.70
C ASP A 20 25.63 43.89 -12.01
N ARG A 21 24.43 44.49 -12.18
CA ARG A 21 23.88 45.20 -13.37
C ARG A 21 22.81 44.55 -14.28
N LEU A 22 21.60 45.11 -14.09
CA LEU A 22 20.86 46.04 -14.97
C LEU A 22 19.86 45.56 -16.05
N ARG A 23 18.83 46.43 -16.17
CA ARG A 23 17.82 46.69 -17.22
C ARG A 23 16.56 45.80 -17.19
N GLY A 24 15.35 46.33 -17.28
CA GLY A 24 14.88 47.71 -17.46
C GLY A 24 13.36 47.68 -17.70
N GLN A 25 12.63 48.60 -17.07
CA GLN A 25 11.19 48.83 -17.20
C GLN A 25 10.88 49.81 -18.35
N GLY A 26 9.71 49.66 -18.96
CA GLY A 26 9.00 50.67 -19.76
C GLY A 26 7.51 50.31 -19.79
N ASP A 27 6.70 51.04 -19.01
CA ASP A 27 5.64 52.00 -19.41
C ASP A 27 4.42 51.37 -20.12
N ALA A 28 3.25 51.37 -19.46
CA ALA A 28 2.17 52.38 -19.56
C ALA A 28 1.43 52.27 -20.91
N GLY A 29 0.15 51.91 -20.99
CA GLY A 29 -0.98 52.46 -20.26
C GLY A 29 -1.86 53.20 -21.27
N ALA A 30 -2.93 52.58 -21.75
CA ALA A 30 -3.95 53.25 -22.57
C ALA A 30 -5.31 52.56 -22.39
N THR A 31 -6.28 53.32 -21.90
CA THR A 31 -7.73 53.07 -21.96
C THR A 31 -8.23 53.17 -23.41
N PRO A 32 -9.43 52.63 -23.73
CA PRO A 32 -10.56 53.54 -23.91
C PRO A 32 -11.93 52.95 -23.51
N GLY A 33 -12.91 53.86 -23.38
CA GLY A 33 -14.32 53.55 -23.15
C GLY A 33 -15.18 53.48 -24.42
N CYS A 34 -16.39 52.94 -24.21
CA CYS A 34 -17.69 53.13 -24.86
C CYS A 34 -17.81 53.29 -26.39
N GLY A 35 -18.68 52.44 -26.99
CA GLY A 35 -19.44 52.81 -28.20
C GLY A 35 -19.95 51.65 -29.07
N HIS A 36 -21.20 51.25 -28.86
CA HIS A 36 -22.27 50.93 -29.84
C HIS A 36 -22.01 50.11 -31.15
N SER A 37 -22.96 49.19 -31.38
CA SER A 37 -23.59 48.74 -32.65
C SER A 37 -23.11 47.49 -33.41
N SER A 38 -24.15 46.77 -33.90
CA SER A 38 -24.31 45.95 -35.12
C SER A 38 -23.72 44.54 -35.22
N GLU A 39 -24.67 43.58 -35.27
CA GLU A 39 -24.80 42.42 -36.18
C GLU A 39 -23.55 41.78 -36.80
N ALA A 40 -23.39 40.46 -36.57
CA ALA A 40 -23.18 39.46 -37.63
C ALA A 40 -23.17 38.04 -37.03
N GLY A 41 -23.86 37.10 -37.70
CA GLY A 41 -23.79 35.68 -37.40
C GLY A 41 -22.44 35.06 -37.79
N GLY A 42 -22.05 34.02 -37.05
CA GLY A 42 -20.86 33.23 -37.34
C GLY A 42 -20.85 31.95 -36.51
N ALA A 43 -20.99 30.81 -37.19
CA ALA A 43 -20.97 29.47 -36.60
C ALA A 43 -19.63 29.20 -35.89
N ALA A 44 -19.69 28.84 -34.61
CA ALA A 44 -18.53 28.43 -33.83
C ALA A 44 -18.30 26.91 -33.97
N HIS A 45 -17.22 26.59 -34.68
CA HIS A 45 -16.57 25.30 -34.76
C HIS A 45 -16.14 24.87 -33.35
N GLN A 46 -16.75 23.82 -32.79
CA GLN A 46 -16.28 23.23 -31.53
C GLN A 46 -15.04 22.38 -31.80
N ASP A 47 -13.95 22.83 -31.21
CA ASP A 47 -12.64 22.22 -31.23
C ASP A 47 -12.68 20.89 -30.43
N ARG A 48 -12.51 19.75 -31.11
CA ARG A 48 -12.70 18.40 -30.54
C ARG A 48 -11.48 17.86 -29.78
N ASN A 49 -10.51 18.70 -29.42
CA ASN A 49 -9.22 18.26 -28.87
C ASN A 49 -8.78 19.02 -27.60
N ALA A 50 -9.70 19.31 -26.69
CA ALA A 50 -9.34 19.70 -25.32
C ALA A 50 -9.26 18.44 -24.42
N PRO A 51 -8.18 18.22 -23.66
CA PRO A 51 -8.14 17.18 -22.63
C PRO A 51 -9.10 17.55 -21.50
N GLY A 52 -10.11 16.69 -21.28
CA GLY A 52 -11.08 16.85 -20.20
C GLY A 52 -10.48 16.64 -18.80
N PRO A 53 -11.17 17.09 -17.74
CA PRO A 53 -10.68 17.01 -16.37
C PRO A 53 -10.55 15.55 -15.90
N PRO A 54 -9.64 15.26 -14.95
CA PRO A 54 -9.39 13.90 -14.49
C PRO A 54 -10.51 13.39 -13.54
N GLY A 55 -10.89 12.13 -13.74
CA GLY A 55 -11.51 11.26 -12.71
C GLY A 55 -13.00 11.46 -12.45
N ASP A 56 -13.85 10.89 -13.32
CA ASP A 56 -15.26 10.67 -13.00
C ASP A 56 -15.51 9.15 -12.79
N PRO A 57 -15.82 8.71 -11.56
CA PRO A 57 -16.10 7.30 -11.25
C PRO A 57 -17.35 6.76 -11.97
N GLU A 58 -18.27 7.60 -12.44
CA GLU A 58 -19.43 7.14 -13.23
C GLU A 58 -19.05 6.59 -14.61
N ARG A 59 -17.91 7.00 -15.17
CA ARG A 59 -17.48 6.57 -16.50
C ARG A 59 -16.99 5.11 -16.53
N ALA A 60 -16.55 4.57 -15.39
CA ALA A 60 -16.08 3.18 -15.28
C ALA A 60 -17.22 2.15 -15.30
N VAL A 61 -18.45 2.55 -14.95
CA VAL A 61 -19.57 1.62 -14.74
C VAL A 61 -20.23 1.16 -16.05
N ASN A 62 -20.03 1.87 -17.17
CA ASN A 62 -20.81 1.68 -18.40
C ASN A 62 -20.15 0.79 -19.48
N THR A 63 -19.06 0.08 -19.17
CA THR A 63 -18.39 -0.83 -20.12
C THR A 63 -18.21 -2.24 -19.56
N ARG A 64 -19.31 -2.88 -19.12
CA ARG A 64 -19.26 -4.30 -18.71
C ARG A 64 -19.01 -5.19 -19.92
N HIS A 65 -17.81 -5.75 -20.03
CA HIS A 65 -17.51 -6.76 -21.04
C HIS A 65 -18.20 -8.07 -20.71
N ARG A 66 -18.85 -8.71 -21.69
CA ARG A 66 -19.56 -9.99 -21.49
C ARG A 66 -18.63 -11.22 -21.43
N THR A 67 -17.38 -11.07 -21.87
CA THR A 67 -16.40 -12.17 -21.96
C THR A 67 -15.02 -11.70 -21.53
N PRO A 68 -14.18 -12.61 -20.99
CA PRO A 68 -12.80 -12.29 -20.66
C PRO A 68 -12.00 -11.77 -21.86
N PRO A 69 -10.94 -10.96 -21.64
CA PRO A 69 -10.11 -10.45 -22.72
C PRO A 69 -9.46 -11.59 -23.52
N SER A 70 -9.42 -11.45 -24.84
CA SER A 70 -8.95 -12.54 -25.72
C SER A 70 -7.43 -12.75 -25.68
N ASN A 71 -6.67 -11.73 -25.31
CA ASN A 71 -5.20 -11.72 -25.21
C ASN A 71 -4.72 -10.60 -24.27
N LEU A 72 -3.42 -10.52 -24.03
CA LEU A 72 -2.82 -9.53 -23.13
C LEU A 72 -3.02 -8.08 -23.60
N THR A 73 -2.97 -7.82 -24.89
CA THR A 73 -3.21 -6.47 -25.44
C THR A 73 -4.63 -6.01 -25.11
N ALA A 74 -5.62 -6.89 -25.29
CA ALA A 74 -7.00 -6.60 -24.91
C ALA A 74 -7.16 -6.39 -23.40
N LEU A 75 -6.49 -7.20 -22.57
CA LEU A 75 -6.50 -7.02 -21.11
C LEU A 75 -5.96 -5.63 -20.72
N LYS A 76 -4.78 -5.26 -21.24
CA LYS A 76 -4.15 -3.95 -20.98
C LYS A 76 -5.02 -2.78 -21.45
N ALA A 77 -5.63 -2.89 -22.64
CA ALA A 77 -6.52 -1.87 -23.15
C ALA A 77 -7.74 -1.66 -22.24
N ARG A 78 -8.38 -2.75 -21.78
CA ARG A 78 -9.53 -2.66 -20.87
C ARG A 78 -9.13 -2.09 -19.50
N LEU A 79 -7.97 -2.48 -18.97
CA LEU A 79 -7.43 -1.91 -17.73
C LEU A 79 -7.20 -0.39 -17.86
N ASN A 80 -6.61 0.06 -18.96
CA ASN A 80 -6.42 1.49 -19.23
C ASN A 80 -7.75 2.24 -19.38
N ASN A 81 -8.80 1.60 -19.93
CA ASN A 81 -10.12 2.22 -20.04
C ASN A 81 -10.81 2.38 -18.67
N ILE A 82 -10.60 1.42 -17.76
CA ILE A 82 -11.19 1.44 -16.41
C ILE A 82 -10.46 2.42 -15.49
N ALA A 83 -9.13 2.34 -15.45
CA ALA A 83 -8.31 3.06 -14.47
C ALA A 83 -7.66 4.33 -15.01
N GLY A 84 -7.70 4.55 -16.33
CA GLY A 84 -6.83 5.53 -16.98
C GLY A 84 -5.38 5.04 -17.13
N PRO A 85 -4.57 5.70 -17.97
CA PRO A 85 -3.21 5.26 -18.28
C PRO A 85 -2.23 5.39 -17.10
N ASN A 86 -2.48 6.28 -16.15
CA ASN A 86 -1.58 6.53 -15.03
C ASN A 86 -1.77 5.51 -13.89
N ASP A 87 -2.98 5.00 -13.69
CA ASP A 87 -3.32 4.14 -12.55
C ASP A 87 -3.54 2.67 -12.93
N SER A 88 -3.55 2.34 -14.22
CA SER A 88 -3.79 0.98 -14.70
C SER A 88 -2.80 -0.05 -14.17
N HIS A 89 -1.55 0.33 -13.92
CA HIS A 89 -0.55 -0.55 -13.29
C HIS A 89 -0.93 -0.88 -11.83
N LEU A 90 -1.44 0.10 -11.07
CA LEU A 90 -1.84 -0.10 -9.68
C LEU A 90 -3.08 -1.00 -9.59
N VAL A 91 -4.05 -0.79 -10.47
CA VAL A 91 -5.22 -1.67 -10.59
C VAL A 91 -4.79 -3.07 -11.01
N ALA A 92 -3.97 -3.20 -12.06
CA ALA A 92 -3.45 -4.49 -12.53
C ALA A 92 -2.75 -5.27 -11.41
N ARG A 93 -1.94 -4.60 -10.60
CA ARG A 93 -1.24 -5.20 -9.47
C ARG A 93 -2.20 -5.66 -8.37
N THR A 94 -3.22 -4.86 -8.05
CA THR A 94 -4.26 -5.25 -7.09
C THR A 94 -5.01 -6.50 -7.56
N LEU A 95 -5.39 -6.55 -8.84
CA LEU A 95 -6.02 -7.74 -9.43
C LEU A 95 -5.09 -8.94 -9.39
N ALA A 96 -3.80 -8.76 -9.68
CA ALA A 96 -2.83 -9.86 -9.59
C ALA A 96 -2.69 -10.38 -8.16
N CYS A 97 -2.64 -9.51 -7.14
CA CYS A 97 -2.65 -9.93 -5.74
C CYS A 97 -3.91 -10.73 -5.38
N VAL A 98 -5.09 -10.29 -5.83
CA VAL A 98 -6.35 -11.01 -5.61
C VAL A 98 -6.34 -12.36 -6.32
N ILE A 99 -5.87 -12.42 -7.57
CA ILE A 99 -5.73 -13.66 -8.34
C ILE A 99 -4.80 -14.63 -7.62
N VAL A 100 -3.64 -14.16 -7.14
CA VAL A 100 -2.74 -14.99 -6.33
C VAL A 100 -3.44 -15.42 -5.04
N GLY A 101 -4.22 -14.55 -4.40
CA GLY A 101 -5.06 -14.88 -3.23
C GLY A 101 -6.11 -15.97 -3.51
N GLN A 102 -6.61 -16.11 -4.74
CA GLN A 102 -7.46 -17.26 -5.12
C GLN A 102 -6.69 -18.59 -5.13
N LEU A 103 -5.36 -18.50 -5.26
CA LEU A 103 -4.45 -19.60 -5.53
C LEU A 103 -3.51 -19.89 -4.36
N ILE A 104 -3.49 -19.08 -3.30
CA ILE A 104 -2.67 -19.38 -2.13
C ILE A 104 -3.13 -20.70 -1.49
N PRO A 105 -2.20 -21.54 -1.02
CA PRO A 105 -2.48 -22.69 -0.17
C PRO A 105 -3.00 -22.29 1.22
N ALA A 106 -2.78 -23.13 2.23
CA ALA A 106 -3.07 -22.76 3.62
C ALA A 106 -2.20 -21.57 4.04
N GLY A 107 -2.84 -20.46 4.42
CA GLY A 107 -2.20 -19.21 4.79
C GLY A 107 -3.13 -18.03 4.64
N ALA A 108 -2.64 -16.85 5.02
CA ALA A 108 -3.41 -15.61 5.01
C ALA A 108 -2.59 -14.45 4.46
N ILE A 109 -3.24 -13.58 3.67
CA ILE A 109 -2.64 -12.34 3.20
C ILE A 109 -2.58 -11.35 4.37
N LYS A 110 -1.49 -10.57 4.46
CA LYS A 110 -1.32 -9.53 5.48
C LYS A 110 -0.84 -8.21 4.87
N GLY A 111 -0.58 -7.24 5.74
CA GLY A 111 0.02 -5.96 5.35
C GLY A 111 -0.90 -5.10 4.48
N GLY A 112 -0.31 -4.20 3.70
CA GLY A 112 -1.08 -3.22 2.92
C GLY A 112 -1.99 -3.86 1.86
N THR A 113 -1.61 -5.03 1.33
CA THR A 113 -2.45 -5.75 0.37
C THR A 113 -3.70 -6.33 1.03
N ALA A 114 -3.60 -6.85 2.26
CA ALA A 114 -4.78 -7.29 3.02
C ALA A 114 -5.77 -6.13 3.24
N LEU A 115 -5.27 -4.96 3.64
CA LEU A 115 -6.11 -3.76 3.81
C LEU A 115 -6.79 -3.37 2.50
N ARG A 116 -6.05 -3.38 1.40
CA ARG A 116 -6.61 -3.04 0.09
C ARG A 116 -7.70 -4.01 -0.36
N VAL A 117 -7.52 -5.31 -0.15
CA VAL A 117 -8.57 -6.30 -0.43
C VAL A 117 -9.78 -6.09 0.49
N HIS A 118 -9.57 -5.69 1.75
CA HIS A 118 -10.64 -5.48 2.72
C HIS A 118 -11.46 -4.20 2.43
N PHE A 119 -10.78 -3.07 2.20
CA PHE A 119 -11.39 -1.73 2.17
C PHE A 119 -11.48 -1.13 0.76
N GLY A 120 -10.83 -1.71 -0.23
CA GLY A 120 -10.86 -1.25 -1.61
C GLY A 120 -9.75 -0.27 -1.99
N LEU A 121 -9.75 0.16 -3.25
CA LEU A 121 -8.67 0.96 -3.85
C LEU A 121 -8.61 2.40 -3.31
N GLU A 122 -9.76 3.05 -3.15
CA GLU A 122 -9.87 4.48 -2.80
C GLU A 122 -9.63 4.73 -1.31
N ALA A 123 -9.99 3.77 -0.46
CA ALA A 123 -9.84 3.88 0.99
C ALA A 123 -8.47 3.37 1.49
N THR A 124 -7.55 2.99 0.59
CA THR A 124 -6.25 2.43 0.98
C THR A 124 -5.11 2.96 0.15
N ARG A 125 -3.98 3.20 0.82
CA ARG A 125 -2.71 3.48 0.14
C ARG A 125 -2.33 2.34 -0.81
N ALA A 126 -1.54 2.66 -1.82
CA ALA A 126 -0.96 1.66 -2.71
C ALA A 126 0.01 0.75 -1.94
N SER A 127 -0.28 -0.55 -1.90
CA SER A 127 0.71 -1.56 -1.53
C SER A 127 1.38 -2.13 -2.77
N ARG A 128 2.70 -2.27 -2.70
CA ARG A 128 3.45 -2.96 -3.73
C ARG A 128 3.46 -4.46 -3.40
N ASP A 129 3.79 -4.87 -2.19
CA ASP A 129 4.12 -6.28 -1.97
C ASP A 129 2.90 -7.11 -1.57
N LEU A 130 2.91 -8.38 -1.95
CA LEU A 130 1.96 -9.37 -1.45
C LEU A 130 2.61 -10.06 -0.25
N ASP A 131 2.23 -9.66 0.95
CA ASP A 131 2.67 -10.31 2.17
C ASP A 131 1.73 -11.47 2.48
N VAL A 132 2.28 -12.66 2.70
CA VAL A 132 1.53 -13.85 3.12
C VAL A 132 2.18 -14.44 4.35
N THR A 133 1.36 -14.96 5.27
CA THR A 133 1.81 -15.77 6.40
C THR A 133 1.21 -17.17 6.31
N THR A 134 1.94 -18.18 6.76
CA THR A 134 1.53 -19.59 6.73
C THR A 134 2.11 -20.35 7.91
N ASP A 135 1.37 -21.33 8.42
CA ASP A 135 1.84 -22.35 9.37
C ASP A 135 2.53 -23.54 8.67
N ALA A 136 2.37 -23.65 7.35
CA ALA A 136 2.97 -24.72 6.56
C ALA A 136 4.49 -24.56 6.45
N ASP A 137 5.16 -25.68 6.20
CA ASP A 137 6.55 -25.66 5.75
C ASP A 137 6.67 -24.82 4.47
N ARG A 138 7.69 -23.97 4.42
CA ARG A 138 7.84 -22.97 3.37
C ARG A 138 8.03 -23.61 2.00
N GLU A 139 8.86 -24.63 1.91
CA GLU A 139 9.12 -25.35 0.68
C GLU A 139 7.84 -26.04 0.19
N VAL A 140 7.07 -26.65 1.10
CA VAL A 140 5.74 -27.24 0.81
C VAL A 140 4.76 -26.18 0.31
N PHE A 141 4.67 -25.02 0.97
CA PHE A 141 3.80 -23.92 0.56
C PHE A 141 4.13 -23.45 -0.86
N ILE A 142 5.41 -23.27 -1.17
CA ILE A 142 5.86 -22.78 -2.48
C ILE A 142 5.62 -23.82 -3.57
N GLU A 143 5.84 -25.11 -3.30
CA GLU A 143 5.52 -26.18 -4.25
C GLU A 143 4.01 -26.20 -4.59
N ASP A 144 3.16 -26.10 -3.57
CA ASP A 144 1.72 -26.08 -3.74
C ASP A 144 1.23 -24.82 -4.47
N LEU A 145 1.77 -23.65 -4.12
CA LEU A 145 1.48 -22.41 -4.82
C LEU A 145 1.90 -22.51 -6.30
N GLN A 146 3.08 -23.05 -6.60
CA GLN A 146 3.53 -23.26 -7.98
C GLN A 146 2.59 -24.20 -8.74
N ARG A 147 2.13 -25.29 -8.11
CA ARG A 147 1.16 -26.22 -8.71
C ARG A 147 -0.16 -25.54 -9.02
N ARG A 148 -0.68 -24.72 -8.11
CA ARG A 148 -1.93 -23.95 -8.32
C ARG A 148 -1.76 -22.86 -9.38
N LEU A 149 -0.62 -22.17 -9.43
CA LEU A 149 -0.31 -21.17 -10.46
C LEU A 149 -0.20 -21.76 -11.88
N ARG A 150 0.21 -23.03 -12.01
CA ARG A 150 0.21 -23.74 -13.31
C ARG A 150 -1.21 -24.03 -13.81
N VAL A 151 -2.12 -24.40 -12.91
CA VAL A 151 -3.56 -24.55 -13.24
C VAL A 151 -4.17 -23.19 -13.56
N GLY A 152 -3.83 -22.20 -12.76
CA GLY A 152 -4.19 -20.81 -12.98
C GLY A 152 -5.62 -20.45 -12.59
N TRP A 153 -6.02 -19.24 -12.96
CA TRP A 153 -7.34 -18.68 -12.71
C TRP A 153 -7.78 -17.88 -13.95
N ASN A 154 -8.84 -18.32 -14.63
CA ASN A 154 -9.42 -17.62 -15.80
C ASN A 154 -8.40 -17.14 -16.86
N GLY A 155 -7.41 -17.99 -17.19
CA GLY A 155 -6.37 -17.69 -18.17
C GLY A 155 -5.14 -16.97 -17.60
N PHE A 156 -5.15 -16.58 -16.32
CA PHE A 156 -3.95 -16.18 -15.60
C PHE A 156 -3.23 -17.41 -15.07
N THR A 157 -1.92 -17.46 -15.25
CA THR A 157 -1.02 -18.52 -14.75
C THR A 157 0.23 -17.86 -14.17
N GLY A 158 1.12 -18.63 -13.57
CA GLY A 158 2.39 -18.07 -13.15
C GLY A 158 3.41 -19.08 -12.64
N ARG A 159 4.53 -18.54 -12.17
CA ARG A 159 5.61 -19.29 -11.53
C ARG A 159 6.25 -18.47 -10.42
N VAL A 160 6.80 -19.18 -9.45
CA VAL A 160 7.48 -18.59 -8.28
C VAL A 160 8.99 -18.68 -8.48
N LEU A 161 9.70 -17.57 -8.32
CA LEU A 161 11.16 -17.52 -8.35
C LEU A 161 11.67 -17.05 -6.99
N ALA A 162 12.61 -17.77 -6.39
CA ALA A 162 13.25 -17.33 -5.15
C ALA A 162 14.05 -16.05 -5.38
N ARG A 163 13.90 -15.07 -4.48
CA ARG A 163 14.67 -13.83 -4.48
C ARG A 163 15.67 -13.87 -3.32
N ARG A 164 16.86 -13.28 -3.50
CA ARG A 164 17.78 -13.10 -2.37
C ARG A 164 17.23 -11.99 -1.47
N GLY A 165 16.86 -12.36 -0.24
CA GLY A 165 16.41 -11.41 0.77
C GLY A 165 17.56 -10.84 1.60
N PRO A 166 17.35 -9.66 2.21
CA PRO A 166 18.25 -9.16 3.23
C PRO A 166 18.33 -10.14 4.39
N ARG A 167 19.51 -10.30 4.98
CA ARG A 167 19.70 -11.01 6.25
C ARG A 167 20.01 -9.96 7.33
N PRO A 168 18.98 -9.28 7.87
CA PRO A 168 19.19 -8.25 8.88
C PRO A 168 19.89 -8.86 10.11
N ALA A 169 20.95 -8.20 10.56
CA ALA A 169 21.70 -8.64 11.74
C ALA A 169 20.81 -8.52 13.00
N GLY A 170 20.85 -9.52 13.87
CA GLY A 170 20.11 -9.50 15.14
C GLY A 170 18.63 -9.86 15.05
N ILE A 171 18.06 -10.02 13.85
CA ILE A 171 16.73 -10.60 13.68
C ILE A 171 16.88 -12.11 13.52
N PRO A 172 16.27 -12.93 14.40
CA PRO A 172 16.35 -14.38 14.24
C PRO A 172 15.81 -14.78 12.86
N PRO A 173 16.48 -15.69 12.12
CA PRO A 173 16.10 -16.05 10.75
C PRO A 173 14.62 -16.47 10.59
N THR A 174 14.01 -16.98 11.66
CA THR A 174 12.59 -17.37 11.74
C THR A 174 11.61 -16.20 11.64
N TYR A 175 12.07 -14.95 11.78
CA TYR A 175 11.25 -13.73 11.63
C TYR A 175 11.57 -12.96 10.34
N VAL A 176 12.52 -13.46 9.54
CA VAL A 176 12.88 -12.84 8.27
C VAL A 176 11.90 -13.33 7.21
N MET A 177 11.13 -12.40 6.63
CA MET A 177 10.27 -12.68 5.49
C MET A 177 11.11 -13.26 4.35
N SER A 178 10.61 -14.32 3.73
CA SER A 178 11.26 -14.97 2.59
C SER A 178 10.74 -14.37 1.30
N PRO A 179 11.58 -13.66 0.53
CA PRO A 179 11.11 -12.97 -0.66
C PRO A 179 11.12 -13.88 -1.89
N TYR A 180 10.09 -13.71 -2.71
CA TYR A 180 9.90 -14.40 -3.98
C TYR A 180 9.36 -13.43 -5.04
N ASP A 181 9.63 -13.73 -6.30
CA ASP A 181 9.00 -13.08 -7.45
C ASP A 181 7.95 -14.03 -8.04
N LEU A 182 6.68 -13.60 -8.03
CA LEU A 182 5.61 -14.26 -8.77
C LEU A 182 5.55 -13.68 -10.18
N LYS A 183 6.04 -14.43 -11.16
CA LYS A 183 5.93 -14.07 -12.58
C LYS A 183 4.55 -14.50 -13.07
N MET A 184 3.68 -13.53 -13.32
CA MET A 184 2.30 -13.77 -13.75
C MET A 184 2.19 -13.63 -15.27
N ASP A 185 1.53 -14.61 -15.88
CA ASP A 185 1.26 -14.67 -17.31
C ASP A 185 -0.25 -14.64 -17.54
N PHE A 186 -0.70 -14.03 -18.63
CA PHE A 186 -2.10 -14.08 -19.09
C PHE A 186 -2.14 -14.71 -20.48
N ARG A 187 -2.87 -15.83 -20.61
CA ARG A 187 -2.99 -16.62 -21.85
C ARG A 187 -1.62 -16.92 -22.48
N GLY A 188 -0.66 -17.32 -21.65
CA GLY A 188 0.70 -17.67 -22.04
C GLY A 188 1.65 -16.49 -22.32
N GLN A 189 1.21 -15.24 -22.13
CA GLN A 189 2.04 -14.05 -22.31
C GLN A 189 2.39 -13.40 -20.97
N SER A 190 3.65 -13.02 -20.77
CA SER A 190 4.12 -12.33 -19.57
C SER A 190 3.34 -11.04 -19.33
N TRP A 191 2.66 -10.96 -18.17
CA TRP A 191 1.84 -9.82 -17.81
C TRP A 191 2.53 -8.89 -16.82
N LEU A 192 2.83 -9.37 -15.60
CA LEU A 192 3.50 -8.58 -14.56
C LEU A 192 4.21 -9.47 -13.52
N THR A 193 5.03 -8.85 -12.67
CA THR A 193 5.64 -9.51 -11.50
C THR A 193 5.03 -8.99 -10.21
N VAL A 194 4.61 -9.89 -9.32
CA VAL A 194 4.21 -9.57 -7.94
C VAL A 194 5.30 -10.05 -6.98
N PRO A 195 5.99 -9.16 -6.26
CA PRO A 195 6.81 -9.53 -5.12
C PRO A 195 5.94 -10.17 -4.06
N LEU A 196 6.31 -11.38 -3.65
CA LEU A 196 5.72 -12.12 -2.56
C LEU A 196 6.71 -12.13 -1.41
N GLU A 197 6.27 -11.72 -0.24
CA GLU A 197 7.01 -11.88 1.02
C GLU A 197 6.28 -12.94 1.84
N LEU A 198 6.94 -14.08 2.06
CA LEU A 198 6.37 -15.18 2.83
C LEU A 198 6.91 -15.18 4.26
N GLY A 199 6.05 -14.89 5.21
CA GLY A 199 6.27 -15.01 6.64
C GLY A 199 5.78 -16.35 7.18
N ARG A 200 6.20 -16.66 8.41
CA ARG A 200 5.69 -17.81 9.16
C ARG A 200 4.64 -17.33 10.17
N ASP A 201 3.79 -18.24 10.61
CA ASP A 201 2.95 -18.05 11.79
C ASP A 201 3.79 -17.85 13.07
N GLU A 202 3.62 -16.69 13.71
CA GLU A 202 4.38 -16.32 14.90
C GLU A 202 3.67 -16.67 16.22
N ILE A 203 2.34 -16.57 16.25
CA ILE A 203 1.53 -16.60 17.49
C ILE A 203 0.16 -17.27 17.31
N GLY A 204 -0.02 -18.12 16.31
CA GLY A 204 -1.31 -18.65 15.87
C GLY A 204 -2.10 -17.64 15.03
N ASP A 205 -1.43 -16.70 14.36
CA ASP A 205 -2.10 -15.67 13.54
C ASP A 205 -2.79 -16.28 12.30
N THR A 206 -2.39 -17.48 11.87
CA THR A 206 -3.02 -18.17 10.73
C THR A 206 -4.19 -19.07 11.10
N GLU A 207 -4.53 -19.20 12.39
CA GLU A 207 -5.63 -20.06 12.86
C GLU A 207 -7.02 -19.48 12.54
N ARG A 208 -7.12 -18.16 12.38
CA ARG A 208 -8.40 -17.43 12.22
C ARG A 208 -8.33 -16.44 11.06
N PRO A 209 -8.05 -16.90 9.82
CA PRO A 209 -8.12 -16.01 8.67
C PRO A 209 -9.57 -15.57 8.45
N VAL A 210 -9.72 -14.34 7.97
CA VAL A 210 -11.03 -13.79 7.58
C VAL A 210 -11.07 -13.71 6.07
N ASP A 211 -12.10 -14.30 5.46
CA ASP A 211 -12.31 -14.23 4.02
C ASP A 211 -12.95 -12.89 3.63
N VAL A 212 -12.24 -12.06 2.88
CA VAL A 212 -12.68 -10.69 2.53
C VAL A 212 -12.55 -10.36 1.06
N MET A 213 -13.40 -9.46 0.58
CA MET A 213 -13.34 -8.87 -0.76
C MET A 213 -14.12 -7.56 -0.80
N ALA A 214 -13.44 -6.45 -1.06
CA ALA A 214 -14.08 -5.16 -1.29
C ALA A 214 -14.89 -5.18 -2.59
N GLU A 215 -16.12 -4.66 -2.55
CA GLU A 215 -16.99 -4.60 -3.73
C GLU A 215 -16.36 -3.81 -4.88
N SER A 216 -15.67 -2.70 -4.58
CA SER A 216 -14.95 -1.88 -5.57
C SER A 216 -13.88 -2.64 -6.34
N ILE A 217 -13.34 -3.74 -5.80
CA ILE A 217 -12.41 -4.63 -6.49
C ILE A 217 -13.17 -5.68 -7.32
N SER A 218 -14.21 -6.29 -6.75
CA SER A 218 -15.04 -7.29 -7.43
C SER A 218 -15.62 -6.77 -8.74
N VAL A 219 -16.15 -5.53 -8.74
CA VAL A 219 -16.74 -4.93 -9.93
C VAL A 219 -15.74 -4.69 -11.06
N ILE A 220 -14.43 -4.52 -10.74
CA ILE A 220 -13.39 -4.38 -11.76
C ILE A 220 -13.18 -5.69 -12.51
N PHE A 221 -13.21 -6.84 -11.81
CA PHE A 221 -13.13 -8.14 -12.46
C PHE A 221 -14.30 -8.34 -13.44
N GLU A 222 -15.52 -8.01 -13.01
CA GLU A 222 -16.71 -8.07 -13.87
C GLU A 222 -16.64 -7.13 -15.06
N ALA A 223 -16.18 -5.89 -14.84
CA ALA A 223 -16.00 -4.91 -15.91
C ALA A 223 -15.03 -5.42 -16.97
N LEU A 224 -13.94 -6.07 -16.56
CA LEU A 224 -12.97 -6.73 -17.45
C LEU A 224 -13.53 -7.97 -18.16
N GLY A 225 -14.71 -8.46 -17.75
CA GLY A 225 -15.39 -9.64 -18.30
C GLY A 225 -15.00 -10.95 -17.63
N PHE A 226 -14.37 -10.91 -16.46
CA PHE A 226 -14.10 -12.08 -15.62
C PHE A 226 -15.25 -12.34 -14.65
N PRO A 227 -15.41 -13.57 -14.12
CA PRO A 227 -16.30 -13.80 -12.98
C PRO A 227 -15.77 -13.06 -11.74
N ARG A 228 -16.67 -12.77 -10.79
CA ARG A 228 -16.29 -12.26 -9.47
C ARG A 228 -15.31 -13.24 -8.81
N PRO A 229 -14.18 -12.78 -8.26
CA PRO A 229 -13.33 -13.62 -7.44
C PRO A 229 -14.05 -14.01 -6.16
N ARG A 230 -13.69 -15.16 -5.58
CA ARG A 230 -14.12 -15.48 -4.21
C ARG A 230 -13.41 -14.52 -3.25
N PRO A 231 -13.98 -14.25 -2.06
CA PRO A 231 -13.20 -13.70 -0.95
C PRO A 231 -11.90 -14.47 -0.74
N VAL A 232 -10.84 -13.74 -0.36
CA VAL A 232 -9.51 -14.32 -0.09
C VAL A 232 -9.20 -14.23 1.40
N PRO A 233 -8.45 -15.19 1.95
CA PRO A 233 -8.13 -15.20 3.37
C PRO A 233 -7.11 -14.10 3.67
N VAL A 234 -7.47 -13.21 4.59
CA VAL A 234 -6.58 -12.20 5.18
C VAL A 234 -6.41 -12.45 6.67
N LEU A 235 -5.32 -11.96 7.26
CA LEU A 235 -5.19 -11.94 8.71
C LEU A 235 -6.31 -11.12 9.35
N ALA A 236 -6.81 -11.59 10.49
CA ALA A 236 -7.78 -10.87 11.30
C ALA A 236 -7.26 -9.46 11.67
N ARG A 237 -8.18 -8.55 11.95
CA ARG A 237 -7.84 -7.14 12.20
C ARG A 237 -6.96 -7.00 13.43
N GLU A 238 -7.27 -7.73 14.48
CA GLU A 238 -6.56 -7.74 15.76
C GLU A 238 -5.09 -8.18 15.58
N ASP A 239 -4.86 -9.23 14.79
CA ASP A 239 -3.51 -9.70 14.46
C ASP A 239 -2.73 -8.64 13.66
N GLN A 240 -3.38 -7.99 12.69
CA GLN A 240 -2.76 -6.91 11.92
C GLN A 240 -2.46 -5.67 12.78
N VAL A 241 -3.36 -5.29 13.71
CA VAL A 241 -3.13 -4.20 14.67
C VAL A 241 -1.94 -4.53 15.56
N ALA A 242 -1.88 -5.73 16.15
CA ALA A 242 -0.76 -6.14 16.99
C ALA A 242 0.58 -6.08 16.24
N GLN A 243 0.62 -6.59 14.99
CA GLN A 243 1.82 -6.55 14.16
C GLN A 243 2.27 -5.13 13.82
N LYS A 244 1.32 -4.22 13.53
CA LYS A 244 1.59 -2.82 13.20
C LYS A 244 2.04 -2.01 14.40
N LEU A 245 1.39 -2.16 15.55
CA LEU A 245 1.79 -1.51 16.80
C LEU A 245 3.22 -1.89 17.17
N HIS A 246 3.59 -3.18 17.09
CA HIS A 246 4.97 -3.60 17.32
C HIS A 246 5.95 -2.99 16.31
N ALA A 247 5.56 -2.88 15.04
CA ALA A 247 6.46 -2.43 13.98
C ALA A 247 6.69 -0.90 14.02
N CYS A 248 5.66 -0.10 14.28
CA CYS A 248 5.78 1.35 14.33
C CYS A 248 6.40 1.85 15.65
N SER A 249 6.26 1.12 16.74
CA SER A 249 6.86 1.50 18.04
C SER A 249 8.30 1.03 18.25
N ALA A 250 8.85 0.23 17.34
CA ALA A 250 10.25 -0.20 17.42
C ALA A 250 11.21 0.99 17.35
N SER A 251 12.31 0.92 18.11
CA SER A 251 13.35 1.95 18.08
C SER A 251 13.93 2.12 16.67
N GLY A 252 13.98 3.36 16.18
CA GLY A 252 14.47 3.68 14.84
C GLY A 252 13.57 3.25 13.69
N SER A 253 12.30 2.93 13.98
CA SER A 253 11.31 2.56 12.94
C SER A 253 11.13 3.68 11.91
N ASP A 254 11.01 3.31 10.64
CA ASP A 254 10.64 4.18 9.51
C ASP A 254 9.17 3.97 9.09
N ARG A 255 8.39 3.28 9.92
CA ARG A 255 7.07 2.76 9.56
C ARG A 255 5.93 3.73 9.88
N ALA A 256 6.10 5.01 9.52
CA ALA A 256 5.08 6.04 9.70
C ALA A 256 3.75 5.68 9.01
N HIS A 257 3.80 4.94 7.89
CA HIS A 257 2.62 4.47 7.17
C HIS A 257 1.76 3.47 7.98
N ASP A 258 2.32 2.79 8.99
CA ASP A 258 1.52 1.92 9.85
C ASP A 258 0.53 2.74 10.71
N LEU A 259 0.79 4.03 10.97
CA LEU A 259 -0.17 4.91 11.65
C LEU A 259 -1.44 5.13 10.81
N VAL A 260 -1.31 5.20 9.48
CA VAL A 260 -2.45 5.28 8.55
C VAL A 260 -3.20 3.95 8.56
N ASP A 261 -2.46 2.85 8.41
CA ASP A 261 -3.03 1.51 8.35
C ASP A 261 -3.79 1.15 9.66
N LEU A 262 -3.30 1.59 10.82
CA LEU A 262 -3.97 1.43 12.12
C LEU A 262 -5.31 2.18 12.19
N GLN A 263 -5.37 3.40 11.64
CA GLN A 263 -6.62 4.17 11.56
C GLN A 263 -7.64 3.47 10.66
N LEU A 264 -7.21 2.88 9.55
CA LEU A 264 -8.09 2.11 8.66
C LEU A 264 -8.63 0.84 9.34
N LEU A 265 -7.76 0.10 10.05
CA LEU A 265 -8.16 -1.09 10.80
C LEU A 265 -9.13 -0.78 11.95
N SER A 266 -8.98 0.41 12.56
CA SER A 266 -9.77 0.86 13.71
C SER A 266 -10.92 1.79 13.33
N GLY A 267 -11.18 1.98 12.03
CA GLY A 267 -12.16 2.96 11.52
C GLY A 267 -13.61 2.63 11.89
N ASP A 268 -13.90 1.34 12.13
CA ASP A 268 -15.11 0.88 12.81
C ASP A 268 -14.72 0.34 14.19
N PRO A 269 -14.90 1.12 15.28
CA PRO A 269 -14.53 0.70 16.62
C PRO A 269 -15.27 -0.55 17.10
N SER A 270 -16.45 -0.84 16.56
CA SER A 270 -17.23 -2.03 16.95
C SER A 270 -16.68 -3.33 16.37
N ALA A 271 -15.79 -3.21 15.39
CA ALA A 271 -15.22 -4.33 14.66
C ALA A 271 -13.80 -4.72 15.14
N LEU A 272 -13.30 -4.09 16.21
CA LEU A 272 -12.04 -4.44 16.85
C LEU A 272 -12.29 -4.89 18.29
N ASP A 273 -12.04 -6.17 18.57
CA ASP A 273 -12.09 -6.68 19.95
C ASP A 273 -10.82 -6.26 20.71
N LEU A 274 -10.95 -5.27 21.61
CA LEU A 274 -9.81 -4.74 22.36
C LEU A 274 -9.19 -5.78 23.31
N GLY A 275 -9.99 -6.66 23.91
CA GLY A 275 -9.50 -7.69 24.81
C GLY A 275 -8.67 -8.74 24.06
N MET A 276 -9.19 -9.23 22.94
CA MET A 276 -8.42 -10.11 22.04
C MET A 276 -7.18 -9.40 21.48
N THR A 277 -7.28 -8.13 21.13
CA THR A 277 -6.14 -7.33 20.65
C THR A 277 -5.05 -7.23 21.71
N LEU A 278 -5.40 -7.04 22.99
CA LEU A 278 -4.46 -7.00 24.10
C LEU A 278 -3.72 -8.33 24.27
N GLU A 279 -4.45 -9.45 24.22
CA GLU A 279 -3.85 -10.79 24.32
C GLU A 279 -2.83 -11.01 23.19
N LEU A 280 -3.21 -10.68 21.95
CA LEU A 280 -2.34 -10.81 20.78
C LEU A 280 -1.13 -9.88 20.84
N CYS A 281 -1.31 -8.61 21.23
CA CYS A 281 -0.22 -7.67 21.44
C CYS A 281 0.77 -8.20 22.49
N THR A 282 0.28 -8.61 23.66
CA THR A 282 1.13 -9.14 24.74
C THR A 282 1.91 -10.37 24.29
N ARG A 283 1.26 -11.31 23.58
CA ARG A 283 1.89 -12.51 23.04
C ARG A 283 2.94 -12.18 21.97
N LEU A 284 2.62 -11.28 21.04
CA LEU A 284 3.52 -10.91 19.95
C LEU A 284 4.78 -10.19 20.46
N PHE A 285 4.62 -9.18 21.31
CA PHE A 285 5.74 -8.42 21.88
C PHE A 285 6.66 -9.33 22.69
N ARG A 286 6.08 -10.23 23.51
CA ARG A 286 6.83 -11.24 24.26
C ARG A 286 7.56 -12.23 23.33
N SER A 287 6.92 -12.65 22.24
CA SER A 287 7.52 -13.57 21.25
C SER A 287 8.71 -12.93 20.55
N ARG A 288 8.59 -11.67 20.12
CA ARG A 288 9.62 -10.96 19.36
C ARG A 288 10.79 -10.45 20.20
N ARG A 289 10.60 -10.27 21.52
CA ARG A 289 11.66 -9.89 22.50
C ARG A 289 12.46 -8.64 22.11
N SER A 290 11.86 -7.72 21.37
CA SER A 290 12.49 -6.47 20.94
C SER A 290 12.30 -5.35 21.97
N HIS A 291 11.06 -5.10 22.37
CA HIS A 291 10.66 -4.11 23.37
C HIS A 291 9.34 -4.56 24.02
N PRO A 292 9.01 -4.10 25.25
CA PRO A 292 7.84 -4.58 25.98
C PRO A 292 6.53 -3.94 25.50
N TRP A 293 5.42 -4.60 25.86
CA TRP A 293 4.09 -4.01 25.85
C TRP A 293 3.78 -3.37 27.24
N PRO A 294 3.03 -2.25 27.32
CA PRO A 294 2.61 -1.40 26.20
C PRO A 294 3.78 -0.52 25.71
N PRO A 295 3.92 -0.33 24.39
CA PRO A 295 4.93 0.58 23.87
C PRO A 295 4.45 2.04 23.92
N THR A 296 5.36 2.96 23.64
CA THR A 296 5.03 4.34 23.28
C THR A 296 5.53 4.61 21.87
N VAL A 297 4.65 5.07 20.99
CA VAL A 297 5.01 5.50 19.64
C VAL A 297 5.53 6.93 19.70
N VAL A 298 6.70 7.16 19.10
CA VAL A 298 7.35 8.46 19.02
C VAL A 298 7.67 8.75 17.56
N VAL A 299 7.47 10.00 17.14
CA VAL A 299 7.78 10.44 15.77
C VAL A 299 9.27 10.27 15.51
N GLY A 300 9.61 9.43 14.52
CA GLY A 300 10.97 9.21 14.06
C GLY A 300 11.43 10.24 13.02
N PRO A 301 12.73 10.29 12.71
CA PRO A 301 13.24 11.09 11.60
C PRO A 301 12.56 10.73 10.27
N GLY A 302 12.13 11.74 9.51
CA GLY A 302 11.48 11.55 8.19
C GLY A 302 10.01 11.13 8.23
N TRP A 303 9.45 10.83 9.40
CA TRP A 303 8.05 10.45 9.55
C TRP A 303 7.04 11.48 9.03
N PRO A 304 7.23 12.81 9.19
CA PRO A 304 6.29 13.78 8.63
C PRO A 304 6.08 13.59 7.12
N THR A 305 7.15 13.36 6.35
CA THR A 305 7.08 13.12 4.91
C THR A 305 6.46 11.76 4.60
N LEU A 306 6.95 10.69 5.25
CA LEU A 306 6.46 9.33 5.03
C LEU A 306 4.97 9.17 5.38
N TYR A 307 4.52 9.85 6.44
CA TYR A 307 3.12 9.85 6.84
C TYR A 307 2.27 10.63 5.85
N ALA A 308 2.69 11.84 5.45
CA ALA A 308 1.96 12.65 4.48
C ALA A 308 1.78 11.91 3.13
N GLU A 309 2.82 11.25 2.64
CA GLU A 309 2.73 10.41 1.42
C GLU A 309 1.77 9.23 1.59
N ALA A 310 1.75 8.61 2.77
CA ALA A 310 0.86 7.47 3.05
C ALA A 310 -0.60 7.88 3.27
N ALA A 311 -0.83 9.08 3.80
CA ALA A 311 -2.14 9.65 4.10
C ALA A 311 -2.79 10.37 2.91
N ASP A 312 -2.01 10.66 1.85
CA ASP A 312 -2.49 11.40 0.69
C ASP A 312 -3.75 10.76 0.07
N GLY A 313 -4.78 11.59 -0.13
CA GLY A 313 -6.07 11.16 -0.66
C GLY A 313 -6.94 10.32 0.29
N LEU A 314 -6.53 10.09 1.56
CA LEU A 314 -7.28 9.27 2.52
C LEU A 314 -7.96 10.13 3.60
N GLY A 315 -9.12 9.66 4.07
CA GLY A 315 -9.87 10.27 5.17
C GLY A 315 -9.30 9.96 6.56
N VAL A 316 -7.98 10.09 6.73
CA VAL A 316 -7.25 9.84 7.99
C VAL A 316 -6.78 11.15 8.62
N ILE A 317 -6.26 11.09 9.85
CA ILE A 317 -5.70 12.24 10.56
C ILE A 317 -4.62 12.91 9.67
N PRO A 318 -4.64 14.24 9.48
CA PRO A 318 -3.83 14.88 8.44
C PRO A 318 -2.35 15.07 8.80
N ASP A 319 -1.99 15.06 10.08
CA ASP A 319 -0.63 15.30 10.55
C ASP A 319 -0.11 14.18 11.44
N VAL A 320 1.21 13.95 11.37
CA VAL A 320 1.86 12.81 12.04
C VAL A 320 1.83 12.94 13.58
N ASP A 321 1.89 14.15 14.12
CA ASP A 321 1.89 14.36 15.57
C ASP A 321 0.53 14.00 16.17
N SER A 322 -0.55 14.42 15.53
CA SER A 322 -1.91 14.02 15.88
C SER A 322 -2.14 12.52 15.67
N ALA A 323 -1.59 11.92 14.61
CA ALA A 323 -1.70 10.48 14.38
C ALA A 323 -0.96 9.68 15.46
N VAL A 324 0.21 10.13 15.90
CA VAL A 324 0.95 9.51 17.03
C VAL A 324 0.20 9.67 18.35
N ARG A 325 -0.39 10.85 18.61
CA ARG A 325 -1.26 11.02 19.79
C ARG A 325 -2.44 10.05 19.76
N TRP A 326 -3.08 9.89 18.60
CA TRP A 326 -4.18 8.96 18.41
C TRP A 326 -3.74 7.50 18.62
N VAL A 327 -2.63 7.06 18.02
CA VAL A 327 -2.13 5.68 18.21
C VAL A 327 -1.76 5.40 19.67
N ASN A 328 -1.14 6.35 20.37
CA ASN A 328 -0.86 6.17 21.80
C ASN A 328 -2.14 6.12 22.64
N GLY A 329 -3.21 6.82 22.23
CA GLY A 329 -4.54 6.68 22.80
C GLY A 329 -5.11 5.26 22.58
N LEU A 330 -5.05 4.75 21.35
CA LEU A 330 -5.47 3.38 21.03
C LEU A 330 -4.69 2.33 21.86
N ILE A 331 -3.38 2.50 22.02
CA ILE A 331 -2.56 1.61 22.86
C ILE A 331 -3.05 1.64 24.31
N ALA A 332 -3.34 2.82 24.85
CA ALA A 332 -3.88 2.96 26.21
C ALA A 332 -5.26 2.30 26.35
N ASP A 333 -6.14 2.44 25.36
CA ASP A 333 -7.46 1.79 25.35
C ASP A 333 -7.35 0.26 25.29
N ILE A 334 -6.43 -0.27 24.47
CA ILE A 334 -6.15 -1.72 24.41
C ILE A 334 -5.57 -2.20 25.75
N ASP A 335 -4.62 -1.49 26.33
CA ASP A 335 -4.01 -1.86 27.62
C ASP A 335 -5.03 -1.82 28.77
N ALA A 336 -5.93 -0.83 28.75
CA ALA A 336 -7.02 -0.68 29.71
C ALA A 336 -8.18 -1.67 29.49
N SER A 337 -8.23 -2.38 28.36
CA SER A 337 -9.24 -3.43 28.12
C SER A 337 -9.12 -4.62 29.08
N GLN A 338 -8.10 -4.62 29.94
CA GLN A 338 -8.10 -5.39 31.19
C GLN A 338 -9.20 -4.90 32.12
N VAL A 339 -10.42 -5.37 31.92
CA VAL A 339 -11.47 -5.24 32.93
C VAL A 339 -12.12 -6.61 33.18
N ASN A 340 -11.65 -7.22 34.28
CA ASN A 340 -12.12 -8.39 35.03
C ASN A 340 -11.84 -9.79 34.48
#